data_AF-A0A846DQM4-F1
#
_entry.id   AF-A0A846DQM4-F1
#
_cell.length_a   1.000
_cell.length_b   1.000
_cell.length_c   1.000
_cell.angle_alpha   90.00
_cell.angle_beta   90.00
_cell.angle_gamma   90.00
#
_symmetry.space_group_name_H-M   'P 1'
#
loop_
_entity.id
_entity.type
_entity.pdbx_description
1 polymer ?
#
loop_
_entity_poly.entity_id
_entity_poly.type
_entity_poly.pdbx_seq_one_letter_code
_entity_poly.pdbx_strand_id
1 'polypeptide(L)'
;MEIQDGLSIVNSFSLASIEVGEHFIWKVGNYTVHGQVFMTSWFVIGLLLIASIAATRNIQRVPSGIQNLMEFVLEFLRDLAKNQLGEKEYRPWLPFIGTLFLFIFVSNWSGALIPWKIIEIPGSELAAPTNDI
;
A
#
# COMPACT_ATOMS: atom_id res chain seq x y z
N MET A 1 -21.28 -31.15 -35.86
CA MET A 1 -20.75 -31.21 -34.47
C MET A 1 -19.91 -29.95 -34.28
N GLU A 2 -20.54 -28.77 -34.23
CA GLU A 2 -19.81 -27.47 -34.21
C GLU A 2 -20.58 -26.34 -33.46
N ILE A 3 -21.63 -26.65 -32.69
CA ILE A 3 -22.46 -25.62 -32.02
C ILE A 3 -22.14 -25.48 -30.51
N GLN A 4 -21.30 -26.36 -29.94
CA GLN A 4 -20.94 -26.29 -28.51
C GLN A 4 -19.74 -25.39 -28.19
N ASP A 5 -18.87 -25.09 -29.16
CA ASP A 5 -17.64 -24.31 -28.91
C ASP A 5 -17.89 -22.80 -28.76
N GLY A 6 -18.93 -22.25 -29.39
CA GLY A 6 -19.25 -20.82 -29.25
C GLY A 6 -19.75 -20.43 -27.86
N LEU A 7 -20.42 -21.34 -27.17
CA LEU A 7 -21.04 -21.09 -25.85
C LEU A 7 -20.01 -21.24 -24.71
N SER A 8 -19.02 -22.12 -24.87
CA SER A 8 -17.91 -22.29 -23.92
C SER A 8 -16.93 -21.12 -23.96
N ILE A 9 -16.67 -20.55 -25.16
CA ILE A 9 -15.79 -19.39 -25.34
C ILE A 9 -16.40 -18.13 -24.70
N VAL A 10 -17.69 -17.87 -24.90
CA VAL A 10 -18.34 -16.68 -24.29
C VAL A 10 -18.37 -16.78 -22.76
N ASN A 11 -18.61 -17.98 -22.22
CA ASN A 11 -18.55 -18.20 -20.78
C ASN A 11 -17.13 -18.10 -20.23
N SER A 12 -16.11 -18.59 -20.93
CA SER A 12 -14.72 -18.48 -20.46
C SER A 12 -14.23 -17.04 -20.45
N PHE A 13 -14.59 -16.21 -21.43
CA PHE A 13 -14.28 -14.78 -21.42
C PHE A 13 -15.02 -14.04 -20.29
N SER A 14 -16.30 -14.36 -20.05
CA SER A 14 -17.08 -13.74 -18.98
C SER A 14 -16.61 -14.18 -17.57
N LEU A 15 -16.11 -15.42 -17.43
CA LEU A 15 -15.50 -15.91 -16.19
C LEU A 15 -14.13 -15.27 -15.97
N ALA A 16 -13.33 -15.14 -17.03
CA ALA A 16 -12.03 -14.46 -16.97
C ALA A 16 -12.17 -12.98 -16.55
N SER A 17 -13.23 -12.29 -16.98
CA SER A 17 -13.50 -10.91 -16.53
C SER A 17 -14.02 -10.79 -15.09
N ILE A 18 -14.52 -11.87 -14.50
CA ILE A 18 -14.89 -11.94 -13.07
C ILE A 18 -13.66 -12.30 -12.21
N GLU A 19 -12.71 -13.05 -12.77
CA GLU A 19 -11.49 -13.50 -12.09
C GLU A 19 -10.42 -12.40 -12.00
N VAL A 20 -10.33 -11.53 -13.02
CA VAL A 20 -9.57 -10.27 -12.95
C VAL A 20 -10.47 -9.25 -12.26
N GLY A 21 -10.35 -9.15 -10.92
CA GLY A 21 -11.22 -8.30 -10.09
C GLY A 21 -11.49 -6.93 -10.71
N GLU A 22 -12.76 -6.52 -10.76
CA GLU A 22 -13.13 -5.27 -11.40
C GLU A 22 -12.46 -4.08 -10.68
N HIS A 23 -11.82 -3.22 -11.47
CA HIS A 23 -11.09 -2.07 -10.96
C HIS A 23 -11.99 -0.83 -10.92
N PHE A 24 -12.00 -0.14 -9.78
CA PHE A 24 -12.69 1.13 -9.68
C PHE A 24 -11.92 2.22 -10.44
N ILE A 25 -12.41 2.61 -11.62
CA ILE A 25 -11.74 3.57 -12.49
C ILE A 25 -12.42 4.94 -12.42
N TRP A 26 -11.62 5.98 -12.24
CA TRP A 26 -12.02 7.38 -12.43
C TRP A 26 -11.55 7.89 -13.78
N LYS A 27 -12.43 8.55 -14.52
CA LYS A 27 -12.09 9.26 -15.75
C LYS A 27 -11.85 10.74 -15.42
N VAL A 28 -10.60 11.17 -15.51
CA VAL A 28 -10.19 12.56 -15.30
C VAL A 28 -9.79 13.14 -16.65
N GLY A 29 -10.74 13.81 -17.30
CA GLY A 29 -10.57 14.26 -18.69
C GLY A 29 -10.32 13.09 -19.63
N ASN A 30 -9.15 13.08 -20.27
CA ASN A 30 -8.74 12.02 -21.19
C ASN A 30 -7.95 10.88 -20.52
N TYR A 31 -7.75 10.92 -19.21
CA TYR A 31 -6.97 9.93 -18.47
C TYR A 31 -7.86 9.06 -17.59
N THR A 32 -7.49 7.79 -17.46
CA THR A 32 -8.10 6.83 -16.53
C THR A 32 -7.18 6.63 -15.33
N VAL A 33 -7.72 6.78 -14.13
CA VAL A 33 -7.01 6.61 -12.87
C VAL A 33 -7.66 5.49 -12.07
N HIS A 34 -6.86 4.61 -11.49
CA HIS A 34 -7.33 3.54 -10.60
C HIS A 34 -7.71 4.17 -9.26
N GLY A 35 -8.99 4.49 -9.08
CA GLY A 35 -9.53 5.16 -7.91
C GLY A 35 -9.30 4.38 -6.61
N GLN A 36 -9.37 3.04 -6.67
CA GLN A 36 -9.08 2.17 -5.52
C GLN A 36 -7.66 2.36 -4.97
N VAL A 37 -6.66 2.35 -5.87
CA VAL A 37 -5.24 2.51 -5.53
C VAL A 37 -5.00 3.90 -5.00
N PHE A 38 -5.61 4.90 -5.64
CA PHE A 38 -5.51 6.27 -5.21
C PHE A 38 -6.04 6.42 -3.77
N MET A 39 -7.28 6.02 -3.50
CA MET A 39 -7.89 6.15 -2.17
C MET A 39 -7.09 5.42 -1.09
N THR A 40 -6.71 4.17 -1.33
CA THR A 40 -5.99 3.35 -0.34
C THR A 40 -4.57 3.86 -0.10
N SER A 41 -3.87 4.30 -1.15
CA SER A 41 -2.54 4.92 -1.04
C SER A 41 -2.59 6.19 -0.21
N TRP A 42 -3.56 7.08 -0.48
CA TRP A 42 -3.73 8.32 0.27
C TRP A 42 -4.08 8.08 1.74
N PHE A 43 -4.87 7.05 2.02
CA PHE A 43 -5.13 6.60 3.39
C PHE A 43 -3.83 6.18 4.10
N VAL A 44 -3.01 5.33 3.48
CA VAL A 44 -1.73 4.88 4.06
C VAL A 44 -0.74 6.04 4.26
N ILE A 45 -0.64 6.93 3.27
CA ILE A 45 0.18 8.14 3.37
C ILE A 45 -0.28 9.00 4.54
N GLY A 46 -1.59 9.25 4.67
CA GLY A 46 -2.17 10.01 5.77
C GLY A 46 -1.86 9.38 7.13
N LEU A 47 -2.02 8.06 7.25
CA LEU A 47 -1.71 7.31 8.46
C LEU A 47 -0.23 7.46 8.86
N LEU A 48 0.69 7.28 7.92
CA LEU A 48 2.13 7.41 8.15
C LEU A 48 2.52 8.85 8.54
N LEU A 49 1.94 9.86 7.88
CA LEU A 49 2.19 11.26 8.21
C LEU A 49 1.69 11.60 9.61
N ILE A 50 0.48 11.15 9.98
CA ILE A 50 -0.08 11.35 11.32
C ILE A 50 0.80 10.68 12.37
N ALA A 51 1.21 9.43 12.15
CA ALA A 51 2.09 8.71 13.06
C ALA A 51 3.45 9.41 13.23
N SER A 52 4.06 9.86 12.13
CA SER A 52 5.32 10.61 12.14
C SER A 52 5.22 11.94 12.89
N ILE A 53 4.17 12.71 12.63
CA ILE A 53 3.91 13.97 13.34
C ILE A 53 3.65 13.71 14.82
N ALA A 54 2.83 12.71 15.16
CA ALA A 54 2.54 12.36 16.54
C ALA A 54 3.81 11.98 17.32
N ALA A 55 4.72 11.22 16.71
CA ALA A 55 5.97 10.83 17.32
C ALA A 55 7.00 11.97 17.45
N THR A 56 6.96 12.96 16.55
CA THR A 56 7.92 14.08 16.54
C THR A 56 7.41 15.34 17.26
N ARG A 57 6.14 15.38 17.65
CA ARG A 57 5.51 16.56 18.29
C ARG A 57 6.08 16.90 19.67
N ASN A 58 6.53 15.91 20.44
CA ASN A 58 7.07 16.11 21.79
C ASN A 58 8.24 15.17 22.08
N ILE A 59 9.35 15.36 21.37
CA ILE A 59 10.55 14.52 21.49
C ILE A 59 11.18 14.72 22.87
N GLN A 60 11.27 13.65 23.64
CA GLN A 60 11.92 13.62 24.95
C GLN A 60 13.30 12.97 24.85
N ARG A 61 14.22 13.37 25.73
CA ARG A 61 15.57 12.78 25.79
C ARG A 61 15.55 11.31 26.22
N VAL A 62 14.63 10.95 27.10
CA VAL A 62 14.32 9.56 27.44
C VAL A 62 13.04 9.24 26.69
N PRO A 63 13.08 8.36 25.67
CA PRO A 63 11.93 8.14 24.81
C PRO A 63 10.81 7.43 25.59
N SER A 64 9.56 7.75 25.25
CA SER A 64 8.38 7.13 25.86
C SER A 64 7.22 7.03 24.86
N GLY A 65 6.33 6.05 25.08
CA GLY A 65 5.13 5.86 24.26
C GLY A 65 5.43 5.59 22.78
N ILE A 66 4.84 6.38 21.89
CA ILE A 66 4.99 6.23 20.43
C ILE A 66 6.40 6.59 19.93
N GLN A 67 7.15 7.42 20.68
CA GLN A 67 8.54 7.72 20.36
C GLN A 67 9.41 6.46 20.40
N ASN A 68 9.19 5.56 21.39
CA ASN A 68 9.92 4.29 21.48
C ASN A 68 9.75 3.43 20.23
N LEU A 69 8.50 3.31 19.75
CA LEU A 69 8.21 2.52 18.56
C LEU A 69 8.89 3.12 17.32
N MET A 70 8.79 4.43 17.13
CA MET A 70 9.38 5.09 15.97
C MET A 70 10.90 5.10 15.99
N GLU A 71 11.53 5.25 17.16
CA GLU A 71 12.97 5.12 17.32
C GLU A 71 13.45 3.71 17.05
N PHE A 72 12.75 2.69 17.57
CA PHE A 72 13.06 1.28 17.26
C PHE A 72 13.02 1.01 15.75
N VAL A 73 11.99 1.51 15.05
CA VAL A 73 11.90 1.35 13.60
C VAL A 73 13.02 2.10 12.87
N LEU A 74 13.38 3.31 13.32
CA LEU A 74 14.47 4.08 12.75
C LEU A 74 15.83 3.39 12.94
N GLU A 75 16.08 2.80 14.11
CA GLU A 75 17.28 2.01 14.40
C GLU A 75 17.34 0.76 13.52
N PHE A 76 16.24 0.01 13.41
CA PHE A 76 16.14 -1.13 12.51
C PHE A 76 16.48 -0.75 11.06
N LEU A 77 15.90 0.34 10.54
CA LEU A 77 16.15 0.83 9.18
C LEU A 77 17.60 1.32 9.01
N ARG A 78 18.15 1.95 10.03
CA ARG A 78 19.55 2.40 10.05
C ARG A 78 20.48 1.21 9.93
N ASP A 79 20.27 0.18 10.73
CA ASP A 79 21.10 -1.02 10.72
C ASP A 79 20.97 -1.77 9.39
N LEU A 80 19.75 -1.87 8.87
CA LEU A 80 19.50 -2.43 7.54
C LEU A 80 20.28 -1.66 6.46
N ALA A 81 20.13 -0.33 6.40
CA ALA A 81 20.80 0.49 5.40
C ALA A 81 22.33 0.43 5.55
N LYS A 82 22.84 0.50 6.79
CA LYS A 82 24.26 0.42 7.11
C LYS A 82 24.87 -0.92 6.71
N ASN A 83 24.18 -2.03 6.96
CA ASN A 83 24.65 -3.36 6.58
C ASN A 83 24.67 -3.58 5.06
N GLN A 84 23.76 -2.96 4.32
CA GLN A 84 23.65 -3.15 2.87
C GLN A 84 24.50 -2.15 2.06
N LEU A 85 24.57 -0.87 2.47
CA LEU A 85 25.28 0.19 1.74
C LEU A 85 26.66 0.50 2.33
N GLY A 86 26.94 0.04 3.55
CA GLY A 86 28.17 0.33 4.28
C GLY A 86 28.12 1.62 5.10
N GLU A 87 29.05 1.73 6.06
CA GLU A 87 29.07 2.77 7.10
C GLU A 87 29.08 4.21 6.57
N LYS A 88 29.73 4.44 5.42
CA LYS A 88 29.99 5.78 4.89
C LYS A 88 28.80 6.30 4.08
N GLU A 89 28.12 5.41 3.37
CA GLU A 89 27.15 5.80 2.35
C GLU A 89 25.71 5.68 2.83
N TYR A 90 25.38 4.99 3.92
CA TYR A 90 23.97 4.71 4.25
C TYR A 90 23.12 5.94 4.60
N ARG A 91 23.72 7.01 5.17
CA ARG A 91 22.95 8.11 5.79
C ARG A 91 22.04 8.85 4.80
N PRO A 92 22.48 9.25 3.60
CA PRO A 92 21.62 9.94 2.63
C PRO A 92 20.49 9.06 2.09
N TRP A 93 20.66 7.72 2.09
CA TRP A 93 19.67 6.78 1.60
C TRP A 93 18.63 6.38 2.65
N LEU A 94 18.89 6.66 3.92
CA LEU A 94 18.02 6.27 5.02
C LEU A 94 16.58 6.80 4.86
N PRO A 95 16.33 8.07 4.46
CA PRO A 95 14.97 8.54 4.21
C PRO A 95 14.28 7.77 3.09
N PHE A 96 14.98 7.49 1.99
CA PHE A 96 14.43 6.76 0.85
C PHE A 96 14.08 5.30 1.18
N ILE A 97 15.01 4.60 1.82
CA ILE A 97 14.80 3.21 2.27
C ILE A 97 13.67 3.17 3.31
N GLY A 98 13.66 4.13 4.24
CA GLY A 98 12.66 4.20 5.29
C GLY A 98 11.25 4.47 4.77
N THR A 99 11.07 5.43 3.84
CA THR A 99 9.75 5.68 3.24
C THR A 99 9.26 4.48 2.45
N LEU A 100 10.12 3.87 1.63
CA LEU A 100 9.76 2.71 0.83
C LEU A 100 9.36 1.52 1.72
N PHE A 101 10.17 1.22 2.74
CA PHE A 101 9.87 0.14 3.69
C PHE A 101 8.57 0.39 4.43
N LEU A 102 8.41 1.55 5.06
CA LEU A 102 7.23 1.87 5.86
C LEU A 102 5.96 1.92 5.02
N PHE A 103 6.03 2.50 3.82
CA PHE A 103 4.90 2.57 2.92
C PHE A 103 4.44 1.18 2.49
N ILE A 104 5.36 0.34 2.02
CA ILE A 104 5.01 -1.03 1.57
C ILE A 104 4.52 -1.88 2.74
N PHE A 105 5.21 -1.81 3.89
CA PHE A 105 4.83 -2.56 5.08
C PHE A 105 3.41 -2.20 5.53
N VAL A 106 3.13 -0.91 5.74
CA VAL A 106 1.81 -0.46 6.17
C VAL A 106 0.75 -0.68 5.09
N SER A 107 1.09 -0.56 3.80
CA SER A 107 0.17 -0.87 2.71
C SER A 107 -0.30 -2.33 2.76
N ASN A 108 0.63 -3.27 2.87
CA ASN A 108 0.30 -4.69 2.94
C ASN A 108 -0.50 -5.03 4.20
N TRP A 109 -0.09 -4.49 5.35
CA TRP A 109 -0.81 -4.69 6.61
C TRP A 109 -2.19 -4.04 6.61
N SER A 110 -2.35 -2.88 5.96
CA SER A 110 -3.64 -2.22 5.82
C SER A 110 -4.60 -3.06 4.98
N GLY A 111 -4.13 -3.69 3.91
CA GLY A 111 -4.96 -4.61 3.11
C GLY A 111 -5.36 -5.88 3.86
N ALA A 112 -4.48 -6.40 4.71
CA ALA A 112 -4.71 -7.64 5.45
C ALA A 112 -5.53 -7.46 6.73
N LEU A 113 -5.33 -6.36 7.46
CA LEU A 113 -5.96 -6.15 8.77
C LEU A 113 -7.23 -5.31 8.72
N ILE A 114 -7.32 -4.35 7.80
CA ILE A 114 -8.50 -3.49 7.72
C ILE A 114 -9.58 -4.27 6.97
N PRO A 115 -10.78 -4.44 7.57
CA PRO A 115 -11.88 -5.15 6.92
C PRO A 115 -12.52 -4.27 5.84
N TRP A 116 -11.79 -4.05 4.74
CA TRP A 116 -12.21 -3.24 3.60
C TRP A 116 -13.52 -3.72 2.99
N LYS A 117 -13.84 -5.02 3.13
CA LYS A 117 -15.08 -5.65 2.67
C LYS A 117 -16.36 -5.12 3.33
N ILE A 118 -16.26 -4.35 4.41
CA ILE A 118 -17.43 -3.68 5.01
C ILE A 118 -17.88 -2.49 4.16
N ILE A 119 -16.96 -1.90 3.38
CA ILE A 119 -17.24 -0.77 2.51
C ILE A 119 -17.43 -1.33 1.10
N GLU A 120 -18.69 -1.52 0.69
CA GLU A 120 -19.03 -1.98 -0.64
C GLU A 120 -18.89 -0.83 -1.65
N ILE A 121 -18.06 -1.03 -2.67
CA ILE A 121 -17.96 -0.14 -3.83
C ILE A 121 -18.62 -0.83 -5.02
N PRO A 122 -19.44 -0.12 -5.83
CA PRO A 122 -20.06 -0.72 -7.00
C PRO A 122 -19.01 -1.35 -7.93
N GLY A 123 -19.07 -2.67 -8.10
CA GLY A 123 -18.20 -3.43 -8.99
C GLY A 123 -16.81 -3.77 -8.44
N SER A 124 -16.35 -3.24 -7.30
CA SER A 124 -14.95 -3.44 -6.86
C SER A 124 -14.80 -3.61 -5.35
N GLU A 125 -13.66 -4.18 -4.94
CA GLU A 125 -13.26 -4.28 -3.53
C GLU A 125 -12.08 -3.34 -3.23
N LEU A 126 -12.12 -2.67 -2.08
CA LEU A 126 -10.92 -2.01 -1.56
C LEU A 126 -9.93 -3.07 -1.07
N ALA A 127 -8.67 -2.94 -1.48
CA ALA A 127 -7.60 -3.85 -1.10
C ALA A 127 -6.33 -3.06 -0.74
N ALA A 128 -5.20 -3.77 -0.58
CA ALA A 128 -3.92 -3.10 -0.38
C ALA A 128 -3.60 -2.17 -1.57
N PRO A 129 -2.96 -1.01 -1.34
CA PRO A 129 -2.45 -0.15 -2.41
C PRO A 129 -1.55 -0.86 -3.44
N THR A 130 -0.92 -1.96 -3.01
CA THR A 130 0.03 -2.78 -3.79
C THR A 130 -0.65 -3.85 -4.66
N ASN A 131 -1.98 -3.90 -4.70
CA ASN A 131 -2.75 -4.97 -5.37
C ASN A 131 -2.98 -4.74 -6.88
N ASP A 132 -2.71 -3.54 -7.39
CA ASP A 132 -3.01 -3.14 -8.77
C ASP A 132 -1.68 -2.85 -9.51
N ILE A 133 -1.60 -3.14 -10.81
CA ILE A 133 -0.38 -2.98 -11.64
C ILE A 133 -0.55 -1.95 -12.77
#